data_AF-A0AAD2CVS7-F1
#
_entry.id   AF-A0AAD2CVS7-F1
#
_cell.length_a   1.000
_cell.length_b   1.000
_cell.length_c   1.000
_cell.angle_alpha   90.00
_cell.angle_beta   90.00
_cell.angle_gamma   90.00
#
_symmetry.space_group_name_H-M   'P 1'
#
loop_
_entity.id
_entity.type
_entity.pdbx_description
1 polymer ?
#
loop_
_entity_poly.entity_id
_entity_poly.type
_entity_poly.pdbx_seq_one_letter_code
_entity_poly.pdbx_strand_id
1 'polypeptide(L)'
;MEGLEYPQIMISSIKELNEPDWDGLKPKLDLAGQEDKIEREAKKEELKTESVEYHRQKRYWSKAKWHVHSLIMESFVTSKMKDKILQEVDYNEKIEGDPIELLRRINKFMTTSDVTDWEPITLWEALQKWVNCRQKGNETVIEYRKRFEECATTVLSFMGDSWLDVFASKTTAYHEIENNHPTNGLSDREKKRVAAEVEALQEEFQEEFVKLFCAAGLLHNCDRARYQPVLDHFVTAYAVEHVDYAQRDLFPRDVETAAKALHNHWVKKTTTPKHNNNNNTNEKRTHHRTVLTLHRITTRGVSVNVFAVVWRIMLHRDVNIDSDPRNNGKIRQNGDRIPGMNRDANRYTCRQAPRRDLCSQV
;
A
#
# COMPACT_ATOMS: atom_id res chain seq x y z
N MET A 1 -31.59 9.06 -38.10
CA MET A 1 -32.14 9.63 -36.86
C MET A 1 -32.62 11.04 -37.19
N GLU A 2 -33.93 11.24 -37.35
CA GLU A 2 -34.53 12.57 -37.51
C GLU A 2 -34.45 13.33 -36.17
N GLY A 3 -33.90 14.55 -36.18
CA GLY A 3 -34.26 15.64 -35.25
C GLY A 3 -34.19 15.41 -33.73
N LEU A 4 -33.27 14.61 -33.20
CA LEU A 4 -33.11 14.47 -31.74
C LEU A 4 -32.47 15.72 -31.11
N GLU A 5 -33.17 16.33 -30.14
CA GLU A 5 -32.65 17.46 -29.35
C GLU A 5 -31.35 17.10 -28.59
N TYR A 6 -30.47 18.09 -28.38
CA TYR A 6 -29.13 17.92 -27.80
C TYR A 6 -29.02 16.98 -26.56
N PRO A 7 -29.94 17.02 -25.57
CA PRO A 7 -29.88 16.13 -24.42
C PRO A 7 -30.21 14.68 -24.77
N GLN A 8 -31.05 14.45 -25.79
CA GLN A 8 -31.55 13.13 -26.15
C GLN A 8 -30.46 12.22 -26.69
N ILE A 9 -29.50 12.77 -27.45
CA ILE A 9 -28.34 12.02 -27.95
C ILE A 9 -27.51 11.47 -26.77
N MET A 10 -27.30 12.29 -25.73
CA MET A 10 -26.61 11.82 -24.52
C MET A 10 -27.38 10.72 -23.80
N ILE A 11 -28.69 10.90 -23.67
CA ILE A 11 -29.57 9.94 -23.00
C ILE A 11 -29.58 8.59 -23.75
N SER A 12 -29.72 8.60 -25.07
CA SER A 12 -29.72 7.38 -25.88
C SER A 12 -28.36 6.67 -25.79
N SER A 13 -27.26 7.40 -25.89
CA SER A 13 -25.92 6.83 -25.80
C SER A 13 -25.61 6.21 -24.43
N ILE A 14 -26.08 6.83 -23.34
CA ILE A 14 -25.93 6.25 -21.99
C ILE A 14 -26.75 4.97 -21.87
N LYS A 15 -27.99 4.96 -22.37
CA LYS A 15 -28.87 3.78 -22.33
C LYS A 15 -28.31 2.62 -23.14
N GLU A 16 -27.75 2.91 -24.31
CA GLU A 16 -27.18 1.92 -25.23
C GLU A 16 -25.72 1.57 -24.89
N LEU A 17 -25.11 2.29 -23.94
CA LEU A 17 -23.69 2.19 -23.58
C LEU A 17 -22.75 2.25 -24.78
N ASN A 18 -23.08 3.07 -25.78
CA ASN A 18 -22.34 3.22 -27.03
C ASN A 18 -22.22 4.68 -27.44
N GLU A 19 -21.05 5.02 -28.00
CA GLU A 19 -20.84 6.35 -28.55
C GLU A 19 -21.61 6.53 -29.88
N PRO A 20 -22.13 7.73 -30.14
CA PRO A 20 -22.74 8.02 -31.42
C PRO A 20 -21.67 8.09 -32.52
N ASP A 21 -21.97 7.53 -33.68
CA ASP A 21 -21.10 7.59 -34.85
C ASP A 21 -21.10 9.00 -35.47
N TRP A 22 -20.17 9.84 -35.01
CA TRP A 22 -20.01 11.21 -35.49
C TRP A 22 -19.45 11.29 -36.92
N ASP A 23 -18.80 10.26 -37.44
CA ASP A 23 -18.22 10.29 -38.79
C ASP A 23 -19.27 9.94 -39.84
N GLY A 24 -20.20 9.04 -39.51
CA GLY A 24 -21.41 8.77 -40.28
C GLY A 24 -22.37 9.96 -40.33
N LEU A 25 -22.44 10.76 -39.25
CA LEU A 25 -23.29 11.94 -39.14
C LEU A 25 -22.71 13.21 -39.78
N LYS A 26 -21.48 13.16 -40.30
CA LYS A 26 -20.85 14.31 -40.91
C LYS A 26 -21.59 14.67 -42.22
N PRO A 27 -22.11 15.91 -42.36
CA PRO A 27 -22.79 16.34 -43.59
C PRO A 27 -21.87 16.20 -44.81
N LYS A 28 -22.37 15.58 -45.88
CA LYS A 28 -21.65 15.37 -47.14
C LYS A 28 -22.39 16.07 -48.27
N LEU A 29 -21.62 16.71 -49.15
CA LEU A 29 -22.18 17.43 -50.28
C LEU A 29 -22.25 16.53 -51.52
N ASP A 30 -23.46 16.08 -51.85
CA ASP A 30 -23.70 15.34 -53.09
C ASP A 30 -24.11 16.30 -54.21
N LEU A 31 -23.15 16.63 -55.08
CA LEU A 31 -23.35 17.50 -56.26
C LEU A 31 -23.64 16.74 -57.56
N ALA A 32 -23.73 15.41 -57.51
CA ALA A 32 -23.93 14.60 -58.71
C ALA A 32 -25.34 14.84 -59.28
N GLY A 33 -25.41 15.43 -60.50
CA GLY A 33 -26.65 15.54 -61.27
C GLY A 33 -27.33 16.92 -61.31
N GLN A 34 -26.72 17.99 -60.76
CA GLN A 34 -27.34 19.33 -60.80
C GLN A 34 -26.69 20.26 -61.82
N GLU A 35 -27.44 20.59 -62.87
CA GLU A 35 -27.03 21.54 -63.91
C GLU A 35 -27.30 23.00 -63.52
N ASP A 36 -28.31 23.27 -62.67
CA ASP A 36 -28.68 24.63 -62.27
C ASP A 36 -27.76 25.23 -61.20
N LYS A 37 -27.34 26.47 -61.44
CA LYS A 37 -26.41 27.21 -60.57
C LYS A 37 -27.07 27.60 -59.24
N ILE A 38 -28.35 27.98 -59.27
CA ILE A 38 -29.11 28.43 -58.10
C ILE A 38 -29.33 27.27 -57.12
N GLU A 39 -29.71 26.09 -57.62
CA GLU A 39 -29.89 24.91 -56.77
C GLU A 39 -28.58 24.43 -56.13
N ARG A 40 -27.46 24.54 -56.86
CA ARG A 40 -26.13 24.24 -56.34
C ARG A 40 -25.70 25.21 -55.25
N GLU A 41 -26.08 26.49 -55.34
CA GLU A 41 -25.83 27.48 -54.30
C GLU A 41 -26.71 27.26 -53.07
N ALA A 42 -27.99 26.91 -53.25
CA ALA A 42 -28.91 26.58 -52.15
C ALA A 42 -28.44 25.36 -51.33
N LYS A 43 -28.06 24.24 -51.99
CA LYS A 43 -27.54 23.05 -51.27
C LYS A 43 -26.21 23.30 -50.56
N LYS A 44 -25.37 24.18 -51.10
CA LYS A 44 -24.12 24.59 -50.43
C LYS A 44 -24.43 25.37 -49.15
N GLU A 45 -25.45 26.22 -49.16
CA GLU A 45 -25.84 27.00 -47.99
C GLU A 45 -26.52 26.13 -46.92
N GLU A 46 -27.34 25.18 -47.33
CA GLU A 46 -27.93 24.15 -46.46
C GLU A 46 -26.83 23.31 -45.78
N LEU A 47 -25.87 22.78 -46.54
CA LEU A 47 -24.73 22.04 -46.00
C LEU A 47 -23.90 22.86 -45.00
N LYS A 48 -23.67 24.15 -45.27
CA LYS A 48 -22.96 25.01 -44.31
C LYS A 48 -23.71 25.08 -42.99
N THR A 49 -25.03 25.24 -43.04
CA THR A 49 -25.88 25.30 -41.86
C THR A 49 -25.82 23.99 -41.09
N GLU A 50 -25.99 22.85 -41.77
CA GLU A 50 -25.86 21.51 -41.18
C GLU A 50 -24.46 21.25 -40.59
N SER A 51 -23.40 21.72 -41.25
CA SER A 51 -22.02 21.56 -40.77
C SER A 51 -21.77 22.36 -39.49
N VAL A 52 -22.36 23.56 -39.37
CA VAL A 52 -22.29 24.37 -38.14
C VAL A 52 -23.03 23.66 -37.01
N GLU A 53 -24.21 23.12 -37.27
CA GLU A 53 -24.98 22.35 -36.29
C GLU A 53 -24.26 21.08 -35.86
N TYR A 54 -23.69 20.32 -36.79
CA TYR A 54 -22.86 19.15 -36.51
C TYR A 54 -21.70 19.48 -35.56
N HIS A 55 -20.94 20.54 -35.85
CA HIS A 55 -19.84 20.97 -34.97
C HIS A 55 -20.33 21.46 -33.61
N ARG A 56 -21.49 22.12 -33.56
CA ARG A 56 -22.11 22.55 -32.31
C ARG A 56 -22.54 21.35 -31.46
N GLN A 57 -23.17 20.34 -32.06
CA GLN A 57 -23.55 19.10 -31.40
C GLN A 57 -22.33 18.34 -30.88
N LYS A 58 -21.29 18.20 -31.70
CA LYS A 58 -20.03 17.54 -31.29
C LYS A 58 -19.37 18.25 -30.11
N ARG A 59 -19.36 19.59 -30.09
CA ARG A 59 -18.84 20.37 -28.95
C ARG A 59 -19.71 20.20 -27.71
N TYR A 60 -21.03 20.17 -27.86
CA TYR A 60 -21.95 19.94 -26.75
C TYR A 60 -21.73 18.55 -26.14
N TRP A 61 -21.63 17.53 -26.98
CA TRP A 61 -21.33 16.15 -26.58
C TRP A 61 -20.05 16.06 -25.73
N SER A 62 -18.93 16.64 -26.20
CA SER A 62 -17.68 16.62 -25.42
C SER A 62 -17.82 17.27 -24.05
N LYS A 63 -18.58 18.36 -23.91
CA LYS A 63 -18.82 19.01 -22.61
C LYS A 63 -19.77 18.20 -21.73
N ALA A 64 -20.81 17.62 -22.34
CA ALA A 64 -21.79 16.79 -21.65
C ALA A 64 -21.14 15.52 -21.09
N LYS A 65 -20.18 14.91 -21.81
CA LYS A 65 -19.42 13.75 -21.33
C LYS A 65 -18.76 14.01 -19.97
N TRP A 66 -17.99 15.09 -19.87
CA TRP A 66 -17.35 15.50 -18.62
C TRP A 66 -18.35 15.76 -17.49
N HIS A 67 -19.42 16.49 -17.80
CA HIS A 67 -20.44 16.81 -16.79
C HIS A 67 -21.12 15.56 -16.25
N VAL A 68 -21.52 14.63 -17.13
CA VAL A 68 -22.16 13.37 -16.74
C VAL A 68 -21.17 12.48 -15.98
N HIS A 69 -19.91 12.40 -16.41
CA HIS A 69 -18.87 11.65 -15.70
C HIS A 69 -18.73 12.16 -14.25
N SER A 70 -18.59 13.47 -14.05
CA SER A 70 -18.53 14.07 -12.72
C SER A 70 -19.80 13.80 -11.91
N LEU A 71 -20.98 13.93 -12.52
CA LEU A 71 -22.25 13.67 -11.85
C LEU A 71 -22.37 12.23 -11.35
N ILE A 72 -21.99 11.24 -12.18
CA ILE A 72 -21.97 9.83 -11.81
C ILE A 72 -21.02 9.62 -10.62
N MET A 73 -19.78 10.07 -10.77
CA MET A 73 -18.75 9.92 -9.73
C MET A 73 -19.13 10.61 -8.43
N GLU A 74 -19.80 11.76 -8.45
CA GLU A 74 -20.15 12.50 -7.24
C GLU A 74 -21.41 11.95 -6.56
N SER A 75 -22.49 11.78 -7.34
CA SER A 75 -23.86 11.60 -6.81
C SER A 75 -24.33 10.15 -6.74
N PHE A 76 -23.85 9.27 -7.63
CA PHE A 76 -24.39 7.93 -7.79
C PHE A 76 -23.47 6.81 -7.30
N VAL A 77 -22.17 7.08 -7.19
CA VAL A 77 -21.17 6.08 -6.78
C VAL A 77 -20.86 6.22 -5.29
N THR A 78 -20.80 5.10 -4.56
CA THR A 78 -20.41 5.09 -3.13
C THR A 78 -18.92 5.36 -2.97
N SER A 79 -18.47 5.90 -1.82
CA SER A 79 -17.05 6.21 -1.60
C SER A 79 -16.12 5.02 -1.86
N LYS A 80 -16.50 3.81 -1.42
CA LYS A 80 -15.71 2.59 -1.65
C LYS A 80 -15.57 2.26 -3.14
N MET A 81 -16.66 2.42 -3.90
CA MET A 81 -16.64 2.16 -5.34
C MET A 81 -15.82 3.22 -6.09
N LYS A 82 -15.85 4.49 -5.64
CA LYS A 82 -14.97 5.54 -6.18
C LYS A 82 -13.50 5.16 -5.99
N ASP A 83 -13.12 4.71 -4.79
CA ASP A 83 -11.74 4.30 -4.50
C ASP A 83 -11.30 3.14 -5.40
N LYS A 84 -12.17 2.13 -5.61
CA LYS A 84 -11.90 1.01 -6.54
C LYS A 84 -11.69 1.49 -7.98
N ILE A 85 -12.52 2.43 -8.45
CA ILE A 85 -12.41 2.98 -9.81
C ILE A 85 -11.13 3.81 -9.98
N LEU A 86 -10.76 4.63 -8.99
CA LEU A 86 -9.56 5.46 -9.03
C LEU A 86 -8.26 4.65 -8.96
N GLN A 87 -8.31 3.43 -8.43
CA GLN A 87 -7.17 2.51 -8.34
C GLN A 87 -6.94 1.71 -9.63
N GLU A 88 -7.84 1.79 -10.62
CA GLU A 88 -7.65 1.13 -11.91
C GLU A 88 -6.46 1.74 -12.68
N VAL A 89 -5.63 0.87 -13.27
CA VAL A 89 -4.43 1.29 -14.02
C VAL A 89 -4.80 2.20 -15.19
N ASP A 90 -5.92 1.91 -15.85
CA ASP A 90 -6.39 2.61 -17.04
C ASP A 90 -7.23 3.86 -16.72
N TYR A 91 -7.31 4.30 -15.45
CA TYR A 91 -8.23 5.37 -15.05
C TYR A 91 -7.98 6.68 -15.81
N ASN A 92 -6.75 7.20 -15.73
CA ASN A 92 -6.37 8.48 -16.34
C ASN A 92 -6.41 8.45 -17.88
N GLU A 93 -6.34 7.27 -18.50
CA GLU A 93 -6.26 7.13 -19.95
C GLU A 93 -7.62 6.90 -20.62
N LYS A 94 -8.46 6.03 -20.05
CA LYS A 94 -9.70 5.57 -20.70
C LYS A 94 -10.97 5.93 -19.95
N ILE A 95 -10.90 6.07 -18.62
CA ILE A 95 -12.09 6.23 -17.77
C ILE A 95 -12.36 7.71 -17.52
N GLU A 96 -11.30 8.49 -17.32
CA GLU A 96 -11.41 9.91 -17.00
C GLU A 96 -12.08 10.69 -18.14
N GLY A 97 -13.19 11.37 -17.81
CA GLY A 97 -13.94 12.17 -18.77
C GLY A 97 -14.83 11.37 -19.74
N ASP A 98 -14.86 10.04 -19.63
CA ASP A 98 -15.76 9.18 -20.39
C ASP A 98 -16.83 8.51 -19.50
N PRO A 99 -18.08 9.00 -19.52
CA PRO A 99 -19.15 8.41 -18.72
C PRO A 99 -19.55 7.01 -19.19
N ILE A 100 -19.36 6.65 -20.45
CA ILE A 100 -19.78 5.33 -20.96
C ILE A 100 -18.83 4.25 -20.46
N GLU A 101 -17.52 4.50 -20.59
CA GLU A 101 -16.51 3.56 -20.09
C GLU A 101 -16.54 3.46 -18.56
N LEU A 102 -16.77 4.58 -17.88
CA LEU A 102 -17.04 4.60 -16.44
C LEU A 102 -18.23 3.70 -16.08
N LEU A 103 -19.36 3.80 -16.78
CA LEU A 103 -20.55 2.98 -16.52
C LEU A 103 -20.30 1.49 -16.79
N ARG A 104 -19.53 1.15 -17.84
CA ARG A 104 -19.12 -0.24 -18.08
C ARG A 104 -18.28 -0.79 -16.93
N ARG A 105 -17.36 0.02 -16.40
CA ARG A 105 -16.52 -0.37 -15.26
C ARG A 105 -17.33 -0.51 -13.97
N ILE A 106 -18.24 0.42 -13.72
CA ILE A 106 -19.18 0.33 -12.60
C ILE A 106 -20.01 -0.95 -12.72
N ASN A 107 -20.56 -1.25 -13.89
CA ASN A 107 -21.35 -2.48 -14.09
C ASN A 107 -20.51 -3.73 -13.79
N LYS A 108 -19.26 -3.78 -14.26
CA LYS A 108 -18.33 -4.87 -13.94
C LYS A 108 -18.15 -5.01 -12.42
N PHE A 109 -17.85 -3.92 -11.71
CA PHE A 109 -17.68 -3.95 -10.25
C PHE A 109 -18.97 -4.30 -9.50
N MET A 110 -20.15 -3.95 -10.03
CA MET A 110 -21.43 -4.34 -9.44
C MET A 110 -21.72 -5.83 -9.63
N THR A 111 -21.28 -6.42 -10.74
CA THR A 111 -21.42 -7.86 -11.01
C THR A 111 -20.37 -8.72 -10.31
N THR A 112 -19.20 -8.15 -10.01
CA THR A 112 -18.14 -8.78 -9.20
C THR A 112 -18.40 -8.44 -7.73
N SER A 113 -19.35 -9.13 -7.09
CA SER A 113 -19.68 -8.91 -5.67
C SER A 113 -18.64 -9.55 -4.74
N ASP A 114 -18.69 -9.18 -3.45
CA ASP A 114 -17.83 -9.67 -2.36
C ASP A 114 -17.78 -11.22 -2.23
N VAL A 115 -18.69 -11.96 -2.90
CA VAL A 115 -18.71 -13.43 -2.98
C VAL A 115 -17.66 -13.98 -3.96
N THR A 116 -17.18 -13.15 -4.90
CA THR A 116 -16.13 -13.49 -5.88
C THR A 116 -14.74 -12.99 -5.48
N ASP A 117 -14.61 -12.34 -4.32
CA ASP A 117 -13.31 -11.88 -3.85
C ASP A 117 -12.49 -13.08 -3.37
N TRP A 118 -11.41 -13.36 -4.09
CA TRP A 118 -10.45 -14.40 -3.73
C TRP A 118 -9.94 -14.12 -2.31
N GLU A 119 -10.14 -15.05 -1.38
CA GLU A 119 -9.94 -14.86 0.05
C GLU A 119 -8.55 -14.30 0.42
N PRO A 120 -7.45 -14.72 -0.26
CA PRO A 120 -6.13 -14.14 -0.05
C PRO A 120 -6.04 -12.64 -0.42
N ILE A 121 -6.78 -12.16 -1.42
CA ILE A 121 -6.84 -10.73 -1.76
C ILE A 121 -7.54 -9.97 -0.63
N THR A 122 -8.63 -10.49 -0.10
CA THR A 122 -9.36 -9.88 1.02
C THR A 122 -8.47 -9.75 2.27
N LEU A 123 -7.73 -10.81 2.60
CA LEU A 123 -6.73 -10.78 3.68
C LEU A 123 -5.63 -9.75 3.38
N TRP A 124 -5.11 -9.73 2.15
CA TRP A 124 -4.06 -8.81 1.74
C TRP A 124 -4.50 -7.34 1.85
N GLU A 125 -5.69 -7.00 1.40
CA GLU A 125 -6.25 -5.65 1.55
C GLU A 125 -6.44 -5.24 3.01
N ALA A 126 -6.91 -6.15 3.86
CA ALA A 126 -7.06 -5.91 5.29
C ALA A 126 -5.70 -5.68 5.96
N LEU A 127 -4.69 -6.50 5.62
CA LEU A 127 -3.31 -6.33 6.07
C LEU A 127 -2.74 -4.98 5.63
N GLN A 128 -2.93 -4.61 4.36
CA GLN A 128 -2.46 -3.33 3.84
C GLN A 128 -3.11 -2.15 4.56
N LYS A 129 -4.41 -2.22 4.87
CA LYS A 129 -5.12 -1.19 5.65
C LYS A 129 -4.57 -1.09 7.08
N TRP A 130 -4.30 -2.22 7.73
CA TRP A 130 -3.78 -2.26 9.09
C TRP A 130 -2.33 -1.75 9.18
N VAL A 131 -1.43 -2.28 8.35
CA VAL A 131 -0.01 -1.90 8.33
C VAL A 131 0.19 -0.44 7.93
N ASN A 132 -0.67 0.11 7.07
CA ASN A 132 -0.63 1.52 6.69
C ASN A 132 -1.53 2.43 7.54
N CYS A 133 -2.09 1.93 8.65
CA CYS A 133 -2.92 2.70 9.56
C CYS A 133 -2.07 3.70 10.38
N ARG A 134 -1.71 4.83 9.75
CA ARG A 134 -0.95 5.91 10.36
C ARG A 134 -1.84 6.90 11.10
N GLN A 135 -1.34 7.49 12.18
CA GLN A 135 -2.02 8.56 12.91
C GLN A 135 -2.14 9.80 12.01
N LYS A 136 -3.35 10.35 11.90
CA LYS A 136 -3.59 11.59 11.15
C LYS A 136 -3.12 12.80 11.96
N GLY A 137 -2.71 13.87 11.29
CA GLY A 137 -2.17 15.07 11.94
C GLY A 137 -3.11 15.71 12.98
N ASN A 138 -4.42 15.71 12.77
CA ASN A 138 -5.38 16.32 13.71
C ASN A 138 -6.09 15.32 14.63
N GLU A 139 -5.69 14.03 14.59
CA GLU A 139 -6.36 12.95 15.32
C GLU A 139 -5.77 12.76 16.71
N THR A 140 -6.65 12.56 17.70
CA THR A 140 -6.22 12.27 19.08
C THR A 140 -5.67 10.85 19.19
N VAL A 141 -4.84 10.59 20.21
CA VAL A 141 -4.28 9.24 20.43
C VAL A 141 -5.38 8.20 20.67
N ILE A 142 -6.48 8.59 21.31
CA ILE A 142 -7.60 7.68 21.63
C ILE A 142 -8.38 7.30 20.36
N GLU A 143 -8.68 8.28 19.50
CA GLU A 143 -9.32 8.03 18.20
C GLU A 143 -8.44 7.16 17.31
N TYR A 144 -7.13 7.48 17.27
CA TYR A 144 -6.16 6.69 16.52
C TYR A 144 -6.10 5.25 17.01
N ARG A 145 -6.03 5.04 18.33
CA ARG A 145 -6.02 3.70 18.95
C ARG A 145 -7.24 2.89 18.52
N LYS A 146 -8.43 3.47 18.65
CA LYS A 146 -9.68 2.79 18.28
C LYS A 146 -9.69 2.37 16.80
N ARG A 147 -9.28 3.27 15.90
CA ARG A 147 -9.19 2.98 14.46
C ARG A 147 -8.15 1.89 14.15
N PHE A 148 -7.03 1.89 14.86
CA PHE A 148 -6.00 0.86 14.73
C PHE A 148 -6.50 -0.50 15.24
N GLU A 149 -7.18 -0.55 16.39
CA GLU A 149 -7.78 -1.75 16.98
C GLU A 149 -8.84 -2.36 16.05
N GLU A 150 -9.71 -1.55 15.44
CA GLU A 150 -10.70 -2.02 14.46
C GLU A 150 -10.03 -2.69 13.25
N CYS A 151 -8.94 -2.09 12.74
CA CYS A 151 -8.17 -2.66 11.63
C CYS A 151 -7.46 -3.95 12.03
N ALA A 152 -6.83 -3.99 13.21
CA ALA A 152 -6.15 -5.16 13.74
C ALA A 152 -7.13 -6.32 13.95
N THR A 153 -8.29 -6.05 14.55
CA THR A 153 -9.35 -7.05 14.82
C THR A 153 -9.84 -7.70 13.53
N THR A 154 -9.97 -6.91 12.46
CA THR A 154 -10.35 -7.42 11.14
C THR A 154 -9.31 -8.40 10.60
N VAL A 155 -8.02 -8.07 10.68
CA VAL A 155 -6.93 -8.96 10.23
C VAL A 155 -6.86 -10.23 11.08
N LEU A 156 -6.95 -10.10 12.41
CA LEU A 156 -6.91 -11.24 13.33
C LEU A 156 -8.08 -12.19 13.09
N SER A 157 -9.27 -11.67 12.73
CA SER A 157 -10.41 -12.52 12.36
C SER A 157 -10.14 -13.42 11.15
N PHE A 158 -9.22 -13.04 10.27
CA PHE A 158 -8.82 -13.83 9.10
C PHE A 158 -7.64 -14.77 9.38
N MET A 159 -6.68 -14.36 10.21
CA MET A 159 -5.44 -15.11 10.46
C MET A 159 -5.53 -16.09 11.64
N GLY A 160 -6.49 -15.88 12.54
CA GLY A 160 -6.58 -16.60 13.82
C GLY A 160 -5.56 -16.09 14.84
N ASP A 161 -5.47 -16.77 15.98
CA ASP A 161 -4.64 -16.32 17.12
C ASP A 161 -3.22 -16.90 17.10
N SER A 162 -2.99 -18.03 16.40
CA SER A 162 -1.72 -18.79 16.43
C SER A 162 -0.72 -18.48 15.31
N TRP A 163 -0.98 -17.46 14.49
CA TRP A 163 -0.16 -17.18 13.31
C TRP A 163 1.25 -16.66 13.63
N LEU A 164 1.49 -16.20 14.86
CA LEU A 164 2.78 -15.69 15.34
C LEU A 164 3.57 -16.66 16.22
N ASP A 165 3.03 -17.82 16.58
CA ASP A 165 3.64 -18.73 17.57
C ASP A 165 5.05 -19.20 17.16
N VAL A 166 5.22 -19.51 15.87
CA VAL A 166 6.52 -19.93 15.29
C VAL A 166 7.53 -18.78 15.26
N PHE A 167 7.06 -17.54 15.19
CA PHE A 167 7.93 -16.37 15.28
C PHE A 167 8.27 -16.07 16.75
N ALA A 168 7.28 -16.11 17.64
CA ALA A 168 7.44 -15.91 19.08
C ALA A 168 8.47 -16.88 19.67
N SER A 169 8.44 -18.16 19.29
CA SER A 169 9.40 -19.18 19.75
C SER A 169 10.86 -18.94 19.35
N LYS A 170 11.12 -18.07 18.37
CA LYS A 170 12.47 -17.69 17.91
C LYS A 170 12.99 -16.42 18.57
N THR A 171 12.19 -15.77 19.42
CA THR A 171 12.58 -14.51 20.06
C THR A 171 13.49 -14.75 21.25
N THR A 172 14.34 -13.76 21.57
CA THR A 172 15.23 -13.83 22.74
C THR A 172 14.45 -13.96 24.04
N ALA A 173 13.33 -13.26 24.17
CA ALA A 173 12.44 -13.34 25.33
C ALA A 173 11.96 -14.78 25.59
N TYR A 174 11.62 -15.53 24.55
CA TYR A 174 11.18 -16.91 24.66
C TYR A 174 12.29 -17.83 25.19
N HIS A 175 13.53 -17.66 24.71
CA HIS A 175 14.68 -18.44 25.18
C HIS A 175 15.14 -18.05 26.59
N GLU A 176 14.91 -16.82 27.02
CA GLU A 176 15.24 -16.38 28.38
C GLU A 176 14.33 -17.00 29.43
N ILE A 177 13.08 -17.38 29.08
CA ILE A 177 12.22 -18.17 29.96
C ILE A 177 12.90 -19.49 30.32
N GLU A 178 13.54 -20.15 29.34
CA GLU A 178 14.28 -21.39 29.59
C GLU A 178 15.57 -21.12 30.41
N ASN A 179 16.32 -20.08 30.06
CA ASN A 179 17.58 -19.75 30.73
C ASN A 179 17.42 -19.32 32.19
N ASN A 180 16.31 -18.65 32.53
CA ASN A 180 16.01 -18.22 33.91
C ASN A 180 15.58 -19.38 34.82
N HIS A 181 15.26 -20.54 34.25
CA HIS A 181 14.82 -21.74 34.97
C HIS A 181 15.79 -22.92 34.73
N PRO A 182 17.07 -22.82 35.12
CA PRO A 182 18.06 -23.85 34.84
C PRO A 182 17.75 -25.15 35.59
N THR A 183 17.83 -26.28 34.88
CA THR A 183 17.55 -27.62 35.43
C THR A 183 18.78 -28.34 36.01
N ASN A 184 19.95 -27.68 36.00
CA ASN A 184 21.22 -28.25 36.43
C ASN A 184 21.23 -28.55 37.94
N GLY A 185 21.56 -29.80 38.30
CA GLY A 185 21.68 -30.23 39.70
C GLY A 185 20.37 -30.57 40.41
N LEU A 186 19.22 -30.46 39.74
CA LEU A 186 17.90 -30.80 40.30
C LEU A 186 17.61 -32.31 40.23
N SER A 187 16.77 -32.80 41.15
CA SER A 187 16.25 -34.17 41.07
C SER A 187 15.29 -34.34 39.89
N ASP A 188 15.07 -35.57 39.42
CA ASP A 188 14.21 -35.83 38.26
C ASP A 188 12.76 -35.34 38.47
N ARG A 189 12.28 -35.40 39.72
CA ARG A 189 10.95 -34.88 40.10
C ARG A 189 10.89 -33.35 39.98
N GLU A 190 11.96 -32.67 40.35
CA GLU A 190 12.04 -31.21 40.27
C GLU A 190 12.24 -30.73 38.83
N LYS A 191 13.08 -31.41 38.05
CA LYS A 191 13.23 -31.15 36.61
C LYS A 191 11.89 -31.21 35.88
N LYS A 192 11.06 -32.22 36.19
CA LYS A 192 9.73 -32.35 35.60
C LYS A 192 8.79 -31.20 36.00
N ARG A 193 8.90 -30.70 37.23
CA ARG A 193 8.12 -29.54 37.69
C ARG A 193 8.54 -28.25 36.98
N VAL A 194 9.84 -28.01 36.90
CA VAL A 194 10.40 -26.83 36.23
C VAL A 194 10.08 -26.85 34.73
N ALA A 195 10.17 -28.01 34.08
CA ALA A 195 9.80 -28.15 32.67
C ALA A 195 8.33 -27.79 32.41
N ALA A 196 7.40 -28.25 33.27
CA ALA A 196 5.98 -27.91 33.15
C ALA A 196 5.71 -26.42 33.41
N GLU A 197 6.47 -25.78 34.31
CA GLU A 197 6.37 -24.35 34.57
C GLU A 197 6.88 -23.52 33.37
N VAL A 198 8.02 -23.91 32.79
CA VAL A 198 8.58 -23.28 31.58
C VAL A 198 7.62 -23.41 30.41
N GLU A 199 7.02 -24.60 30.21
CA GLU A 199 6.03 -24.85 29.15
C GLU A 199 4.82 -23.92 29.31
N ALA A 200 4.27 -23.78 30.54
CA ALA A 200 3.16 -22.88 30.80
C ALA A 200 3.50 -21.39 30.55
N LEU A 201 4.69 -20.93 30.95
CA LEU A 201 5.15 -19.57 30.69
C LEU A 201 5.37 -19.30 29.19
N GLN A 202 5.82 -20.33 28.46
CA GLN A 202 6.02 -20.24 27.01
C GLN A 202 4.70 -20.17 26.26
N GLU A 203 3.68 -20.93 26.69
CA GLU A 203 2.32 -20.83 26.16
C GLU A 203 1.71 -19.45 26.44
N GLU A 204 1.81 -18.95 27.69
CA GLU A 204 1.35 -17.60 28.05
C GLU A 204 2.03 -16.53 27.20
N PHE A 205 3.36 -16.63 27.00
CA PHE A 205 4.10 -15.70 26.15
C PHE A 205 3.61 -15.71 24.70
N GLN A 206 3.28 -16.87 24.14
CA GLN A 206 2.77 -16.99 22.77
C GLN A 206 1.40 -16.32 22.61
N GLU A 207 0.48 -16.55 23.56
CA GLU A 207 -0.84 -15.91 23.56
C GLU A 207 -0.74 -14.38 23.68
N GLU A 208 0.19 -13.88 24.49
CA GLU A 208 0.42 -12.44 24.63
C GLU A 208 1.18 -11.82 23.46
N PHE A 209 1.88 -12.62 22.66
CA PHE A 209 2.76 -12.13 21.61
C PHE A 209 2.01 -11.33 20.54
N VAL A 210 0.78 -11.73 20.23
CA VAL A 210 -0.09 -11.00 19.29
C VAL A 210 -0.39 -9.58 19.82
N LYS A 211 -0.65 -9.44 21.12
CA LYS A 211 -0.91 -8.14 21.76
C LYS A 211 0.33 -7.25 21.69
N LEU A 212 1.51 -7.83 21.95
CA LEU A 212 2.80 -7.14 21.85
C LEU A 212 3.06 -6.66 20.41
N PHE A 213 2.80 -7.52 19.41
CA PHE A 213 2.95 -7.18 18.01
C PHE A 213 2.02 -6.03 17.59
N CYS A 214 0.75 -6.06 18.02
CA CYS A 214 -0.20 -4.98 17.80
C CYS A 214 0.25 -3.66 18.48
N ALA A 215 0.75 -3.73 19.71
CA ALA A 215 1.27 -2.57 20.43
C ALA A 215 2.47 -1.94 19.69
N ALA A 216 3.41 -2.77 19.23
CA ALA A 216 4.55 -2.34 18.43
C ALA A 216 4.11 -1.70 17.10
N GLY A 217 3.10 -2.26 16.43
CA GLY A 217 2.51 -1.69 15.21
C GLY A 217 1.89 -0.31 15.43
N LEU A 218 1.17 -0.11 16.54
CA LEU A 218 0.60 1.19 16.90
C LEU A 218 1.69 2.23 17.16
N LEU A 219 2.74 1.87 17.90
CA LEU A 219 3.88 2.76 18.15
C LEU A 219 4.65 3.07 16.87
N HIS A 220 4.75 2.11 15.95
CA HIS A 220 5.48 2.31 14.69
C HIS A 220 4.78 3.34 13.79
N ASN A 221 3.46 3.34 13.78
CA ASN A 221 2.62 4.15 12.89
C ASN A 221 2.07 5.43 13.54
N CYS A 222 2.44 5.73 14.79
CA CYS A 222 2.07 6.98 15.44
C CYS A 222 2.78 8.20 14.79
N ASP A 223 2.30 9.42 15.10
CA ASP A 223 2.89 10.65 14.57
C ASP A 223 4.32 10.84 15.09
N ARG A 224 5.28 10.56 14.20
CA ARG A 224 6.73 10.67 14.49
C ARG A 224 7.11 12.09 14.92
N ALA A 225 6.53 13.12 14.34
CA ALA A 225 6.87 14.50 14.72
C ALA A 225 6.49 14.81 16.19
N ARG A 226 5.45 14.15 16.71
CA ARG A 226 4.95 14.35 18.08
C ARG A 226 5.62 13.42 19.09
N TYR A 227 5.83 12.16 18.72
CA TYR A 227 6.14 11.09 19.67
C TYR A 227 7.54 10.49 19.52
N GLN A 228 8.38 10.98 18.59
CA GLN A 228 9.75 10.49 18.42
C GLN A 228 10.54 10.39 19.74
N PRO A 229 10.50 11.38 20.67
CA PRO A 229 11.27 11.29 21.91
C PRO A 229 10.89 10.10 22.80
N VAL A 230 9.61 9.70 22.81
CA VAL A 230 9.15 8.51 23.57
C VAL A 230 9.66 7.24 22.92
N LEU A 231 9.60 7.17 21.60
CA LEU A 231 10.08 6.02 20.85
C LEU A 231 11.59 5.86 21.02
N ASP A 232 12.34 6.96 20.97
CA ASP A 232 13.77 6.98 21.21
C ASP A 232 14.10 6.51 22.64
N HIS A 233 13.29 6.87 23.63
CA HIS A 233 13.46 6.38 25.00
C HIS A 233 13.32 4.85 25.08
N PHE A 234 12.29 4.27 24.46
CA PHE A 234 12.12 2.81 24.43
C PHE A 234 13.27 2.11 23.71
N VAL A 235 13.67 2.62 22.54
CA VAL A 235 14.79 2.05 21.77
C VAL A 235 16.10 2.16 22.55
N THR A 236 16.35 3.30 23.20
CA THR A 236 17.57 3.52 24.00
C THR A 236 17.61 2.60 25.20
N ALA A 237 16.47 2.41 25.89
CA ALA A 237 16.38 1.47 27.00
C ALA A 237 16.68 0.03 26.55
N TYR A 238 16.07 -0.38 25.43
CA TYR A 238 16.25 -1.72 24.87
C TYR A 238 17.69 -1.98 24.38
N ALA A 239 18.38 -0.95 23.89
CA ALA A 239 19.76 -1.06 23.40
C ALA A 239 20.80 -1.29 24.51
N VAL A 240 20.44 -1.19 25.79
CA VAL A 240 21.37 -1.42 26.90
C VAL A 240 21.60 -2.92 27.08
N GLU A 241 22.66 -3.46 26.47
CA GLU A 241 22.98 -4.90 26.50
C GLU A 241 23.46 -5.44 27.85
N HIS A 242 24.00 -4.57 28.73
CA HIS A 242 24.52 -4.99 30.03
C HIS A 242 23.45 -5.17 31.12
N VAL A 243 22.19 -4.89 30.78
CA VAL A 243 21.03 -4.99 31.67
C VAL A 243 20.21 -6.20 31.26
N ASP A 244 19.65 -6.91 32.24
CA ASP A 244 18.80 -8.07 32.00
C ASP A 244 17.66 -7.72 31.04
N TYR A 245 17.29 -8.66 30.18
CA TYR A 245 16.29 -8.40 29.13
C TYR A 245 14.97 -7.88 29.67
N ALA A 246 14.47 -8.47 30.76
CA ALA A 246 13.24 -8.05 31.43
C ALA A 246 13.29 -6.60 31.92
N GLN A 247 14.48 -6.06 32.20
CA GLN A 247 14.67 -4.69 32.67
C GLN A 247 14.87 -3.68 31.53
N ARG A 248 15.43 -4.11 30.40
CA ARG A 248 15.61 -3.25 29.20
C ARG A 248 14.37 -3.21 28.29
N ASP A 249 13.52 -4.22 28.32
CA ASP A 249 12.28 -4.27 27.55
C ASP A 249 11.19 -3.41 28.19
N LEU A 250 11.29 -2.10 27.97
CA LEU A 250 10.29 -1.11 28.39
C LEU A 250 9.18 -0.92 27.35
N PHE A 251 9.11 -1.76 26.31
CA PHE A 251 8.06 -1.64 25.32
C PHE A 251 6.69 -2.01 25.94
N PRO A 252 5.64 -1.24 25.62
CA PRO A 252 4.29 -1.58 26.04
C PRO A 252 3.85 -2.96 25.55
N ARG A 253 3.25 -3.73 26.45
CA ARG A 253 2.80 -5.12 26.20
C ARG A 253 1.46 -5.20 25.47
N ASP A 254 0.64 -4.15 25.57
CA ASP A 254 -0.68 -4.05 24.96
C ASP A 254 -0.90 -2.70 24.27
N VAL A 255 -1.91 -2.68 23.40
CA VAL A 255 -2.30 -1.49 22.62
C VAL A 255 -2.77 -0.35 23.55
N GLU A 256 -3.39 -0.69 24.68
CA GLU A 256 -3.86 0.29 25.65
C GLU A 256 -2.71 0.97 26.40
N THR A 257 -1.73 0.21 26.91
CA THR A 257 -0.54 0.79 27.56
C THR A 257 0.30 1.57 26.56
N ALA A 258 0.39 1.13 25.31
CA ALA A 258 1.03 1.90 24.25
C ALA A 258 0.36 3.27 24.05
N ALA A 259 -0.98 3.30 23.95
CA ALA A 259 -1.73 4.53 23.84
C ALA A 259 -1.59 5.42 25.08
N LYS A 260 -1.60 4.84 26.29
CA LYS A 260 -1.36 5.57 27.56
C LYS A 260 0.04 6.19 27.59
N ALA A 261 1.07 5.48 27.15
CA ALA A 261 2.44 6.00 27.09
C ALA A 261 2.54 7.21 26.15
N LEU A 262 1.92 7.14 24.97
CA LEU A 262 1.85 8.26 24.03
C LEU A 262 1.07 9.45 24.62
N HIS A 263 -0.09 9.17 25.24
CA HIS A 263 -0.92 10.21 25.85
C HIS A 263 -0.19 10.94 26.99
N ASN A 264 0.44 10.20 27.90
CA ASN A 264 1.15 10.75 29.06
C ASN A 264 2.33 11.64 28.65
N HIS A 265 3.07 11.26 27.61
CA HIS A 265 4.14 12.11 27.08
C HIS A 265 3.61 13.43 26.54
N TRP A 266 2.50 13.40 25.78
CA TRP A 266 1.89 14.61 25.25
C TRP A 266 1.44 15.55 26.36
N VAL A 267 0.72 15.02 27.36
CA VAL A 267 0.25 15.81 28.51
C VAL A 267 1.43 16.47 29.23
N LYS A 268 2.51 15.72 29.51
CA LYS A 268 3.73 16.27 30.14
C LYS A 268 4.34 17.41 29.33
N LYS A 269 4.44 17.28 28.01
CA LYS A 269 4.97 18.34 27.12
C LYS A 269 4.10 19.60 27.14
N THR A 270 2.78 19.46 27.26
CA THR A 270 1.84 20.60 27.33
C THR A 270 1.76 21.25 28.71
N THR A 271 2.03 20.51 29.78
CA THR A 271 1.89 20.98 31.17
C THR A 271 3.20 21.44 31.79
N THR A 272 4.37 21.11 31.23
CA THR A 272 5.64 21.70 31.67
C THR A 272 5.58 23.23 31.49
N PRO A 273 5.64 24.01 32.58
CA PRO A 273 5.76 25.45 32.46
C PRO A 273 7.07 25.75 31.73
N LYS A 274 7.03 26.64 30.72
CA LYS A 274 8.24 27.23 30.17
C LYS A 274 8.95 27.96 31.32
N HIS A 275 9.92 27.30 31.94
CA HIS A 275 10.81 27.99 32.85
C HIS A 275 11.62 28.95 32.00
N ASN A 276 11.21 30.23 32.02
CA ASN A 276 11.91 31.32 31.39
C ASN A 276 13.24 31.48 32.15
N ASN A 277 14.27 30.78 31.70
CA ASN A 277 15.63 30.93 32.21
C ASN A 277 16.22 32.23 31.63
N ASN A 278 15.78 33.36 32.17
CA ASN A 278 16.54 34.61 32.11
C ASN A 278 17.67 34.53 33.14
N ASN A 279 18.69 33.70 32.86
CA ASN A 279 19.97 33.80 33.58
C ASN A 279 20.96 34.51 32.67
N ASN A 280 20.91 35.84 32.78
CA ASN A 280 21.97 36.74 32.35
C ASN A 280 23.11 36.62 33.37
N THR A 281 24.00 35.64 33.21
CA THR A 281 25.26 35.58 33.96
C THR A 281 26.42 35.82 32.99
N ASN A 282 26.88 37.07 33.01
CA ASN A 282 28.22 37.45 32.59
C ASN A 282 29.23 36.68 33.46
N GLU A 283 29.79 35.58 32.96
CA GLU A 283 31.02 35.02 33.50
C GLU A 283 32.08 34.88 32.42
N LYS A 284 33.18 35.59 32.69
CA LYS A 284 34.34 35.76 31.84
C LYS A 284 35.00 34.40 31.56
N ARG A 285 35.27 34.17 30.28
CA ARG A 285 36.24 33.20 29.78
C ARG A 285 37.54 33.27 30.58
N THR A 286 37.91 32.17 31.22
CA THR A 286 39.30 31.81 31.45
C THR A 286 39.53 30.40 30.93
N HIS A 287 40.42 30.29 29.95
CA HIS A 287 40.90 29.05 29.39
C HIS A 287 41.74 28.31 30.43
N HIS A 288 41.39 27.06 30.76
CA HIS A 288 42.40 26.04 30.91
C HIS A 288 41.95 24.71 30.31
N ARG A 289 42.78 24.28 29.37
CA ARG A 289 42.75 23.04 28.61
C ARG A 289 43.18 21.91 29.56
N THR A 290 42.35 20.88 29.71
CA THR A 290 42.84 19.52 29.93
C THR A 290 42.16 18.60 28.93
N VAL A 291 43.01 17.87 28.24
CA VAL A 291 42.75 16.99 27.10
C VAL A 291 42.16 15.69 27.63
N LEU A 292 40.96 15.31 27.17
CA LEU A 292 40.59 13.91 26.99
C LEU A 292 39.92 13.75 25.63
N THR A 293 40.71 13.18 24.73
CA THR A 293 40.35 12.62 23.43
C THR A 293 39.16 11.69 23.52
N LEU A 294 38.02 12.07 22.94
CA LEU A 294 37.00 11.12 22.50
C LEU A 294 37.49 10.47 21.21
N HIS A 295 37.87 9.20 21.31
CA HIS A 295 38.12 8.34 20.16
C HIS A 295 36.84 8.29 19.31
N ARG A 296 36.97 8.78 18.08
CA ARG A 296 36.00 8.59 17.00
C ARG A 296 36.13 7.13 16.56
N ILE A 297 35.35 6.23 17.16
CA ILE A 297 35.20 4.87 16.66
C ILE A 297 34.23 4.93 15.47
N THR A 298 34.80 5.05 14.28
CA THR A 298 34.14 4.65 13.04
C THR A 298 34.13 3.12 12.99
N THR A 299 33.07 2.49 13.49
CA THR A 299 32.74 1.12 13.13
C THR A 299 31.90 1.15 11.86
N ARG A 300 32.48 0.60 10.79
CA ARG A 300 31.81 0.30 9.53
C ARG A 300 30.57 -0.55 9.82
N GLY A 301 29.39 0.01 9.60
CA GLY A 301 28.14 -0.73 9.61
C GLY A 301 28.06 -1.65 8.41
N VAL A 302 28.13 -2.95 8.65
CA VAL A 302 27.47 -3.96 7.82
C VAL A 302 26.19 -4.31 8.56
N SER A 303 25.13 -3.55 8.32
CA SER A 303 23.77 -4.03 8.60
C SER A 303 23.31 -4.79 7.35
N VAL A 304 23.34 -6.12 7.44
CA VAL A 304 22.75 -6.99 6.42
C VAL A 304 21.25 -6.77 6.46
N ASN A 305 20.78 -6.00 5.50
CA ASN A 305 19.42 -5.54 5.40
C ASN A 305 18.61 -6.56 4.59
N VAL A 306 18.29 -7.71 5.21
CA VAL A 306 17.60 -8.82 4.52
C VAL A 306 16.20 -8.39 4.05
N PHE A 307 15.53 -7.48 4.76
CA PHE A 307 14.23 -6.94 4.32
C PHE A 307 14.33 -5.82 3.27
N ALA A 308 15.37 -4.98 3.29
CA ALA A 308 15.54 -3.93 2.28
C ALA A 308 16.02 -4.47 0.92
N VAL A 309 16.74 -5.60 0.89
CA VAL A 309 17.13 -6.25 -0.37
C VAL A 309 15.92 -6.87 -1.06
N VAL A 310 14.99 -7.46 -0.32
CA VAL A 310 13.72 -7.98 -0.88
C VAL A 310 12.82 -6.83 -1.37
N TRP A 311 12.74 -5.73 -0.61
CA TRP A 311 11.97 -4.54 -1.01
C TRP A 311 12.55 -3.80 -2.23
N ARG A 312 13.88 -3.74 -2.36
CA ARG A 312 14.57 -3.05 -3.48
C ARG A 312 14.61 -3.88 -4.77
N ILE A 313 14.52 -5.21 -4.67
CA ILE A 313 14.37 -6.11 -5.83
C ILE A 313 12.90 -6.14 -6.32
N MET A 314 11.91 -5.88 -5.46
CA MET A 314 10.49 -5.89 -5.86
C MET A 314 9.99 -4.57 -6.49
N LEU A 315 10.63 -3.41 -6.24
CA LEU A 315 10.15 -2.10 -6.72
C LEU A 315 10.92 -1.50 -7.91
N HIS A 316 11.87 -2.22 -8.52
CA HIS A 316 12.48 -1.84 -9.80
C HIS A 316 12.08 -2.79 -10.92
N ARG A 317 10.78 -2.87 -11.17
CA ARG A 317 10.24 -3.41 -12.41
C ARG A 317 9.24 -2.47 -13.05
N ASP A 318 9.54 -1.16 -13.00
CA ASP A 318 8.99 -0.23 -13.98
C ASP A 318 9.95 -0.15 -15.17
N VAL A 319 9.38 -0.63 -16.26
CA VAL A 319 9.89 -0.65 -17.61
C VAL A 319 10.05 0.79 -18.09
N ASN A 320 11.30 1.22 -18.22
CA ASN A 320 11.64 2.41 -19.01
C ASN A 320 11.54 2.02 -20.49
N ILE A 321 10.43 2.37 -21.15
CA ILE A 321 10.38 2.47 -22.61
C ILE A 321 10.81 3.89 -22.95
N ASP A 322 12.07 4.03 -23.35
CA ASP A 322 12.50 5.08 -24.25
C ASP A 322 13.37 4.41 -25.31
N SER A 323 12.76 4.12 -26.46
CA SER A 323 13.45 3.66 -27.66
C SER A 323 13.29 4.72 -28.74
N ASP A 324 14.34 5.51 -28.98
CA ASP A 324 14.54 6.19 -30.25
C ASP A 324 15.89 5.72 -30.86
N PRO A 325 15.95 5.30 -32.14
CA PRO A 325 17.00 4.44 -32.65
C PRO A 325 17.99 5.19 -33.53
N ARG A 326 19.07 5.75 -32.97
CA ARG A 326 20.21 6.24 -33.78
C ARG A 326 21.53 6.18 -33.02
N ASN A 327 22.23 5.04 -33.06
CA ASN A 327 23.67 5.06 -33.35
C ASN A 327 24.22 3.65 -33.64
N ASN A 328 24.53 3.43 -34.92
CA ASN A 328 25.40 2.34 -35.36
C ASN A 328 26.85 2.71 -35.01
N GLY A 329 27.54 1.84 -34.28
CA GLY A 329 28.96 2.05 -33.97
C GLY A 329 29.64 0.81 -33.43
N LYS A 330 30.22 0.03 -34.34
CA LYS A 330 31.20 -1.06 -34.12
C LYS A 330 32.16 -0.76 -32.96
N ILE A 331 32.62 -1.79 -32.24
CA ILE A 331 34.04 -2.16 -32.12
C ILE A 331 34.26 -3.39 -31.20
N ARG A 332 34.81 -4.43 -31.85
CA ARG A 332 35.83 -5.41 -31.43
C ARG A 332 35.57 -6.43 -30.31
N GLN A 333 35.55 -7.67 -30.81
CA GLN A 333 36.04 -8.90 -30.20
C GLN A 333 37.42 -8.69 -29.54
N ASN A 334 37.59 -9.24 -28.35
CA ASN A 334 38.83 -9.88 -27.91
C ASN A 334 38.43 -11.02 -26.97
N GLY A 335 38.77 -12.24 -27.41
CA GLY A 335 38.65 -13.42 -26.58
C GLY A 335 39.86 -13.56 -25.69
N ASP A 336 39.63 -14.04 -24.47
CA ASP A 336 40.61 -14.79 -23.73
C ASP A 336 39.92 -16.01 -23.11
N ARG A 337 40.47 -17.18 -23.43
CA ARG A 337 40.10 -18.47 -22.87
C ARG A 337 40.73 -18.60 -21.48
N ILE A 338 39.97 -19.08 -20.51
CA ILE A 338 40.51 -19.87 -19.40
C ILE A 338 39.71 -21.19 -19.32
N PRO A 339 40.38 -22.35 -19.25
CA PRO A 339 39.76 -23.68 -19.35
C PRO A 339 39.49 -24.32 -17.99
N GLY A 340 38.49 -25.21 -17.94
CA GLY A 340 38.49 -26.36 -17.02
C GLY A 340 37.24 -26.56 -16.16
N MET A 341 36.59 -27.71 -16.37
CA MET A 341 35.69 -28.46 -15.46
C MET A 341 34.29 -27.85 -15.19
N ASN A 342 33.17 -28.57 -15.25
CA ASN A 342 32.90 -29.99 -15.49
C ASN A 342 31.50 -30.13 -16.10
N ARG A 343 31.32 -31.09 -17.00
CA ARG A 343 30.04 -31.42 -17.63
C ARG A 343 29.26 -32.32 -16.67
N ASP A 344 28.08 -31.88 -16.23
CA ASP A 344 26.99 -32.77 -15.83
C ASP A 344 25.66 -32.15 -16.27
N ALA A 345 25.36 -32.36 -17.55
CA ALA A 345 24.02 -32.22 -18.08
C ALA A 345 23.39 -33.62 -18.09
N ASN A 346 22.46 -33.89 -17.17
CA ASN A 346 21.31 -34.75 -17.48
C ASN A 346 20.25 -34.77 -16.39
N ARG A 347 18.98 -34.79 -16.86
CA ARG A 347 17.72 -35.06 -16.14
C ARG A 347 17.09 -33.88 -15.39
N TYR A 348 16.20 -33.17 -16.08
CA TYR A 348 14.80 -33.10 -15.64
C TYR A 348 13.89 -33.16 -16.87
N THR A 349 13.40 -34.37 -17.16
CA THR A 349 12.32 -34.60 -18.10
C THR A 349 11.02 -34.05 -17.52
N CYS A 350 10.37 -33.18 -18.28
CA CYS A 350 8.99 -32.73 -18.09
C CYS A 350 8.05 -33.94 -18.00
N ARG A 351 7.52 -34.26 -16.82
CA ARG A 351 6.37 -35.17 -16.70
C ARG A 351 5.09 -34.36 -16.89
N GLN A 352 4.51 -34.50 -18.07
CA GLN A 352 3.12 -34.17 -18.33
C GLN A 352 2.24 -35.08 -17.47
N ALA A 353 1.36 -34.51 -16.64
CA ALA A 353 0.32 -35.25 -15.94
C ALA A 353 -0.89 -35.42 -16.89
N PRO A 354 -1.51 -36.62 -16.96
CA PRO A 354 -2.62 -36.88 -17.87
C PRO A 354 -3.94 -36.28 -17.37
N ARG A 355 -4.69 -35.69 -18.32
CA ARG A 355 -6.11 -35.34 -18.21
C ARG A 355 -6.91 -36.57 -17.79
N ARG A 356 -7.75 -36.43 -16.76
CA ARG A 356 -8.87 -37.36 -16.52
C ARG A 356 -10.15 -36.68 -16.94
N ASP A 357 -10.77 -37.29 -17.94
CA ASP A 357 -12.15 -37.08 -18.34
C ASP A 357 -13.08 -37.45 -17.18
N LEU A 358 -14.00 -36.55 -16.84
CA LEU A 358 -15.18 -36.84 -16.03
C LEU A 358 -16.40 -36.52 -16.89
N CYS A 359 -16.88 -37.55 -17.57
CA CYS A 359 -18.22 -37.62 -18.12
C CYS A 359 -18.83 -38.96 -17.70
N SER A 360 -20.11 -38.92 -17.33
CA SER A 360 -20.97 -40.03 -16.89
C SER A 360 -20.81 -40.49 -15.43
N GLN A 361 -21.79 -40.21 -14.57
CA GLN A 361 -22.95 -41.09 -14.36
C GLN A 361 -23.94 -40.46 -13.34
N VAL A 362 -25.22 -40.46 -13.76
CA VAL A 362 -26.49 -40.49 -13.02
C VAL A 362 -26.79 -39.38 -12.01
#